data_AF-A0A061F7R5-F1
#
_entry.id   AF-A0A061F7R5-F1
#
_cell.length_a   1.000
_cell.length_b   1.000
_cell.length_c   1.000
_cell.angle_alpha   90.00
_cell.angle_beta   90.00
_cell.angle_gamma   90.00
#
_symmetry.space_group_name_H-M   'P 1'
#
loop_
_entity.id
_entity.type
_entity.pdbx_description
1 polymer ?
#
loop_
_entity_poly.entity_id
_entity_poly.type
_entity_poly.pdbx_seq_one_letter_code
_entity_poly.pdbx_strand_id
1 'polypeptide(L)'
;MASGAVMAYNVDPIKAYNCETKMTLHCVIEVFQSIFKTGIVTDNCCIELIGLGQFCHDVLIKKTLQNPLFKNNDTLVILSRGAQVWNKCTLVNKDVSPSLSPY
;
A
#
# COMPACT_ATOMS: atom_id res chain seq x y z
N MET A 1 -6.76 -43.41 -8.33
CA MET A 1 -5.97 -42.34 -7.68
C MET A 1 -6.46 -41.02 -8.27
N ALA A 2 -7.20 -40.22 -7.52
CA ALA A 2 -7.70 -38.95 -8.02
C ALA A 2 -6.57 -37.91 -7.95
N SER A 3 -5.98 -37.56 -9.09
CA SER A 3 -5.09 -36.42 -9.20
C SER A 3 -5.91 -35.14 -9.04
N GLY A 4 -6.01 -34.65 -7.81
CA GLY A 4 -6.49 -33.32 -7.51
C GLY A 4 -5.42 -32.30 -7.87
N ALA A 5 -5.35 -31.90 -9.14
CA ALA A 5 -4.72 -30.64 -9.49
C ALA A 5 -5.62 -29.53 -8.93
N VAL A 6 -5.22 -28.95 -7.79
CA VAL A 6 -5.85 -27.75 -7.26
C VAL A 6 -5.57 -26.66 -8.30
N MET A 7 -6.56 -26.34 -9.11
CA MET A 7 -6.52 -25.16 -9.97
C MET A 7 -6.42 -23.97 -9.01
N ALA A 8 -5.21 -23.46 -8.80
CA ALA A 8 -5.01 -22.15 -8.20
C ALA A 8 -5.70 -21.17 -9.14
N TYR A 9 -6.96 -20.86 -8.86
CA TYR A 9 -7.66 -19.81 -9.56
C TYR A 9 -6.81 -18.56 -9.32
N ASN A 10 -6.28 -17.98 -10.39
CA ASN A 10 -5.51 -16.74 -10.35
C ASN A 10 -6.47 -15.59 -10.00
N VAL A 11 -7.00 -15.59 -8.76
CA VAL A 11 -7.80 -14.49 -8.25
C VAL A 11 -6.85 -13.31 -8.13
N ASP A 12 -7.14 -12.23 -8.86
CA ASP A 12 -6.41 -10.97 -8.72
C ASP A 12 -6.48 -10.52 -7.25
N PRO A 13 -5.37 -10.49 -6.51
CA PRO A 13 -5.38 -10.16 -5.09
C PRO A 13 -5.92 -8.75 -4.83
N ILE A 14 -5.74 -7.83 -5.77
CA ILE A 14 -6.25 -6.45 -5.66
C ILE A 14 -7.78 -6.46 -5.57
N LYS A 15 -8.42 -7.23 -6.45
CA LYS A 15 -9.89 -7.37 -6.46
C LYS A 15 -10.38 -8.21 -5.28
N ALA A 16 -9.68 -9.30 -4.96
CA ALA A 16 -10.06 -10.20 -3.87
C ALA A 16 -10.15 -9.50 -2.51
N TYR A 17 -9.24 -8.55 -2.26
CA TYR A 17 -9.16 -7.78 -1.01
C TYR A 17 -9.70 -6.36 -1.14
N ASN A 18 -10.31 -6.02 -2.27
CA ASN A 18 -10.91 -4.71 -2.53
C ASN A 18 -9.94 -3.53 -2.29
N CYS A 19 -8.69 -3.69 -2.75
CA CYS A 19 -7.60 -2.74 -2.52
C CYS A 19 -7.73 -1.43 -3.31
N GLU A 20 -8.76 -1.29 -4.15
CA GLU A 20 -8.98 -0.11 -4.99
C GLU A 20 -9.83 0.97 -4.29
N THR A 21 -10.47 0.64 -3.16
CA THR A 21 -11.61 1.43 -2.66
C THR A 21 -11.46 1.83 -1.19
N LYS A 22 -10.38 2.49 -0.80
CA LYS A 22 -10.24 3.05 0.58
C LYS A 22 -9.46 4.35 0.70
N MET A 23 -8.99 4.89 -0.42
CA MET A 23 -8.20 6.11 -0.45
C MET A 23 -8.79 7.10 -1.46
N THR A 24 -8.72 8.38 -1.13
CA THR A 24 -8.99 9.46 -2.05
C THR A 24 -7.92 9.50 -3.16
N LEU A 25 -8.28 10.01 -4.34
CA LEU A 25 -7.34 10.16 -5.44
C LEU A 25 -6.12 11.02 -5.03
N HIS A 26 -6.35 12.04 -4.21
CA HIS A 26 -5.29 12.87 -3.63
C HIS A 26 -4.26 12.01 -2.88
N CYS A 27 -4.71 11.20 -1.91
CA CYS A 27 -3.80 10.38 -1.11
C CYS A 27 -3.16 9.24 -1.90
N VAL A 28 -3.84 8.69 -2.91
CA VAL A 28 -3.23 7.73 -3.86
C VAL A 28 -2.04 8.37 -4.57
N ILE A 29 -2.19 9.59 -5.09
CA ILE A 29 -1.13 10.30 -5.81
C ILE A 29 0.04 10.63 -4.88
N GLU A 30 -0.24 11.10 -3.67
CA GLU A 30 0.78 11.49 -2.70
C GLU A 30 1.63 10.30 -2.22
N VAL A 31 0.98 9.18 -1.87
CA VAL A 31 1.68 7.94 -1.49
C VAL A 31 2.51 7.42 -2.67
N PHE A 32 1.94 7.41 -3.87
CA PHE A 32 2.66 7.01 -5.07
C PHE A 32 3.91 7.87 -5.32
N GLN A 33 3.80 9.20 -5.23
CA GLN A 33 4.94 10.10 -5.40
C GLN A 33 6.01 9.91 -4.33
N SER A 34 5.60 9.64 -3.08
CA SER A 34 6.50 9.38 -1.96
C SER A 34 7.36 8.14 -2.20
N ILE A 35 6.80 7.11 -2.83
CA ILE A 35 7.49 5.83 -3.08
C ILE A 35 8.32 5.87 -4.37
N PHE A 36 7.70 6.30 -5.48
CA PHE A 36 8.28 6.17 -6.83
C PHE A 36 9.08 7.39 -7.29
N LYS A 37 9.08 8.48 -6.53
CA LYS A 37 9.88 9.68 -6.77
C LYS A 37 10.68 9.99 -5.51
N THR A 38 10.48 11.16 -4.92
CA THR A 38 11.05 11.61 -3.64
C THR A 38 10.07 12.56 -2.98
N GLY A 39 8.91 12.04 -2.57
CA GLY A 39 7.83 12.79 -1.91
C GLY A 39 7.74 12.56 -0.41
N ILE A 40 6.81 13.26 0.23
CA ILE A 40 6.43 13.08 1.63
C ILE A 40 4.93 12.76 1.67
N VAL A 41 4.53 11.83 2.54
CA VAL A 41 3.13 11.55 2.86
C VAL A 41 2.68 12.38 4.06
N THR A 42 1.54 13.03 3.96
CA THR A 42 0.85 13.81 5.00
C THR A 42 0.16 12.89 6.00
N ASP A 43 -0.12 13.42 7.18
CA ASP A 43 -0.75 12.64 8.25
C ASP A 43 -2.16 12.18 7.87
N ASN A 44 -2.94 13.02 7.19
CA ASN A 44 -4.25 12.63 6.65
C ASN A 44 -4.16 11.46 5.67
N CYS A 45 -3.22 11.51 4.72
CA CYS A 45 -3.04 10.41 3.77
C CYS A 45 -2.43 9.17 4.41
N CYS A 46 -1.70 9.33 5.52
CA CYS A 46 -1.30 8.21 6.36
C CYS A 46 -2.50 7.49 7.00
N ILE A 47 -3.49 8.22 7.51
CA ILE A 47 -4.70 7.61 8.10
C ILE A 47 -5.45 6.79 7.04
N GLU A 48 -5.63 7.34 5.83
CA GLU A 48 -6.25 6.60 4.72
C GLU A 48 -5.43 5.37 4.31
N LEU A 49 -4.09 5.49 4.25
CA LEU A 49 -3.21 4.37 3.93
C LEU A 49 -3.29 3.24 4.97
N ILE A 50 -3.36 3.58 6.26
CA ILE A 50 -3.57 2.59 7.33
C ILE A 50 -4.95 1.93 7.19
N GLY A 51 -5.99 2.70 6.85
CA GLY A 51 -7.33 2.18 6.56
C GLY A 51 -7.38 1.24 5.35
N LEU A 52 -6.56 1.50 4.33
CA LEU A 52 -6.36 0.60 3.18
C LEU A 52 -5.73 -0.73 3.63
N GLY A 53 -4.73 -0.67 4.50
CA GLY A 53 -4.06 -1.83 5.09
C GLY A 53 -2.79 -2.27 4.37
N GLN A 54 -1.88 -2.89 5.13
CA GLN A 54 -0.53 -3.21 4.67
C GLN A 54 -0.50 -4.13 3.46
N PHE A 55 -1.37 -5.14 3.46
CA PHE A 55 -1.46 -6.09 2.36
C PHE A 55 -1.75 -5.39 1.02
N CYS A 56 -2.75 -4.51 1.02
CA CYS A 56 -3.14 -3.77 -0.18
C CYS A 56 -2.04 -2.80 -0.62
N HIS A 57 -1.41 -2.10 0.32
CA HIS A 57 -0.23 -1.27 0.03
C HIS A 57 0.88 -2.04 -0.68
N ASP A 58 1.27 -3.20 -0.13
CA ASP A 58 2.36 -4.01 -0.68
C ASP A 58 2.01 -4.61 -2.05
N VAL A 59 0.78 -5.09 -2.23
CA VAL A 59 0.32 -5.65 -3.51
C VAL A 59 0.24 -4.57 -4.58
N LEU A 60 -0.25 -3.37 -4.27
CA LEU A 60 -0.32 -2.27 -5.22
C LEU A 60 1.07 -1.84 -5.68
N ILE A 61 2.06 -1.71 -4.78
CA ILE A 61 3.45 -1.41 -5.16
C ILE A 61 4.00 -2.46 -6.11
N LYS A 62 3.82 -3.75 -5.79
CA LYS A 62 4.27 -4.85 -6.64
C LYS A 62 3.59 -4.81 -8.01
N LYS A 63 2.28 -4.54 -8.06
CA LYS A 63 1.53 -4.41 -9.32
C LYS A 63 2.04 -3.24 -10.16
N THR A 64 2.36 -2.11 -9.53
CA THR A 64 2.95 -0.96 -10.22
C THR A 64 4.32 -1.31 -10.80
N LEU A 65 5.18 -2.01 -10.06
CA LEU A 65 6.50 -2.44 -10.54
C LEU A 65 6.44 -3.43 -11.71
N GLN A 66 5.34 -4.17 -11.87
CA GLN A 66 5.11 -5.02 -13.05
C GLN A 66 4.81 -4.22 -14.33
N ASN A 67 4.39 -2.96 -14.20
CA ASN A 67 4.10 -2.13 -15.36
C ASN A 67 5.43 -1.72 -16.03
N PRO A 68 5.61 -1.96 -17.36
CA PRO A 68 6.83 -1.64 -18.10
C PRO A 68 7.30 -0.18 -17.98
N LEU A 69 6.40 0.76 -17.65
CA LEU A 69 6.74 2.16 -17.40
C LEU A 69 7.70 2.33 -16.21
N PHE A 70 7.73 1.40 -15.27
CA PHE A 70 8.57 1.44 -14.07
C PHE A 70 9.75 0.48 -14.12
N LYS A 71 10.01 -0.15 -15.27
CA LYS A 71 11.06 -1.19 -15.42
C LYS A 71 12.48 -0.73 -15.10
N ASN A 72 12.74 0.58 -15.18
CA ASN A 72 14.06 1.18 -14.92
C ASN A 72 14.23 1.59 -13.45
N ASN A 73 13.17 1.52 -12.64
CA ASN A 73 13.28 1.79 -11.22
C ASN A 73 14.01 0.64 -10.53
N ASP A 74 14.85 0.97 -9.56
CA ASP A 74 15.41 -0.03 -8.67
C ASP A 74 14.30 -0.58 -7.74
N THR A 75 13.89 -1.82 -8.01
CA THR A 75 12.87 -2.54 -7.24
C THR A 75 13.15 -2.52 -5.74
N LEU A 76 14.40 -2.73 -5.32
CA LEU A 76 14.76 -2.77 -3.89
C LEU A 76 14.61 -1.40 -3.25
N VAL A 77 14.99 -0.34 -3.96
CA VAL A 77 14.80 1.04 -3.51
C VAL A 77 13.31 1.37 -3.37
N ILE A 78 12.48 1.01 -4.35
CA ILE A 78 11.04 1.23 -4.31
C ILE A 78 10.38 0.48 -3.15
N LEU A 79 10.72 -0.79 -2.95
CA LEU A 79 10.19 -1.58 -1.84
C LEU A 79 10.64 -1.02 -0.48
N SER A 80 11.90 -0.59 -0.37
CA SER A 80 12.42 0.06 0.84
C SER A 80 11.64 1.34 1.16
N ARG A 81 11.40 2.20 0.16
CA ARG A 81 10.59 3.42 0.33
C ARG A 81 9.13 3.10 0.68
N GLY A 82 8.56 2.08 0.07
CA GLY A 82 7.24 1.56 0.43
C GLY A 82 7.13 1.18 1.91
N ALA A 83 8.14 0.48 2.44
CA ALA A 83 8.22 0.13 3.85
C ALA A 83 8.43 1.35 4.75
N GLN A 84 9.25 2.32 4.33
CA GLN A 84 9.45 3.57 5.09
C GLN A 84 8.16 4.39 5.19
N VAL A 85 7.42 4.54 4.09
CA VAL A 85 6.11 5.20 4.08
C VAL A 85 5.13 4.49 5.01
N TRP A 86 5.04 3.16 4.94
CA TRP A 86 4.18 2.38 5.82
C TRP A 86 4.54 2.61 7.30
N ASN A 87 5.82 2.45 7.67
CA ASN A 87 6.29 2.63 9.03
C ASN A 87 6.01 4.03 9.56
N LYS A 88 6.25 5.08 8.76
CA LYS A 88 5.89 6.46 9.11
C LYS A 88 4.39 6.56 9.45
N CYS A 89 3.53 6.05 8.58
CA CYS A 89 2.09 6.13 8.78
C CYS A 89 1.58 5.32 9.99
N THR A 90 2.24 4.22 10.35
CA THR A 90 1.91 3.51 11.59
C THR A 90 2.19 4.34 12.84
N LEU A 91 3.20 5.22 12.82
CA LEU A 91 3.48 6.13 13.94
C LEU A 91 2.40 7.21 14.03
N VAL A 92 2.06 7.86 12.91
CA VAL A 92 0.98 8.86 12.85
C VAL A 92 -0.33 8.30 13.43
N ASN A 93 -0.74 7.10 13.01
CA ASN A 93 -1.98 6.50 13.51
C ASN A 93 -1.91 6.14 15.01
N LYS A 94 -0.71 5.80 15.51
CA LYS A 94 -0.44 5.60 16.94
C LYS A 94 -0.32 6.89 17.74
N ASP A 95 -0.18 8.05 17.13
CA ASP A 95 -0.21 9.35 17.82
C ASP A 95 -1.61 9.95 17.84
N VAL A 96 -2.44 9.60 16.85
CA VAL A 96 -3.87 9.95 16.83
C VAL A 96 -4.66 9.10 17.85
N SER A 97 -4.37 7.79 17.94
CA SER A 97 -5.09 6.85 18.82
C SER A 97 -4.98 7.10 20.35
N PRO A 98 -3.86 7.58 20.92
CA PRO A 98 -3.73 7.88 22.35
C PRO A 98 -4.46 9.15 22.77
N SER A 99 -4.91 9.97 21.81
CA SER A 99 -5.62 11.21 22.12
C SER A 99 -7.14 11.05 22.29
N LEU A 100 -7.69 9.86 21.99
CA LEU A 100 -9.12 9.59 22.13
C LEU A 100 -9.42 8.81 23.41
N SER A 101 -9.72 9.60 24.47
CA SER A 101 -10.58 9.35 25.65
C SER A 101 -9.91 9.25 27.04
N PRO A 102 -10.58 9.69 28.15
CA PRO A 102 -12.03 9.94 28.27
C PRO A 102 -12.46 11.27 28.94
N TYR A 103 -13.62 11.79 28.52
CA TYR A 103 -14.60 12.44 29.42
C TYR A 103 -15.83 11.56 29.49
#